data_AF-A0A954LI42-F1
#
_entry.id   AF-A0A954LI42-F1
#
_cell.length_a   1.000
_cell.length_b   1.000
_cell.length_c   1.000
_cell.angle_alpha   90.00
_cell.angle_beta   90.00
_cell.angle_gamma   90.00
#
_symmetry.space_group_name_H-M   'P 1'
#
loop_
_entity.id
_entity.type
_entity.pdbx_description
1 polymer ?
#
loop_
_entity_poly.entity_id
_entity_poly.type
_entity_poly.pdbx_seq_one_letter_code
_entity_poly.pdbx_strand_id
1 'polypeptide(L)'
;MDPNFFIAFTDSSLASPFEAFARFFDRLVKEKQYLETAGDFDFALKSIIREPVWIDFFDESTLSRVTSSSSWELEDILETVLCGEYHLVSLKFDGVAGQLVYEPWSFPFGGTDVLKVVVRLFGFEVVRDSFWDGYDEWLSKST
;
A
#
# COMPACT_ATOMS: atom_id res chain seq x y z
N MET A 1 20.67 8.90 8.08
CA MET A 1 19.32 8.93 7.48
C MET A 1 19.05 7.52 7.00
N ASP A 2 18.09 6.86 7.63
CA ASP A 2 17.59 5.56 7.19
C ASP A 2 17.07 5.67 5.75
N PRO A 3 17.31 4.67 4.88
CA PRO A 3 16.75 4.68 3.55
C PRO A 3 15.22 4.62 3.68
N ASN A 4 14.54 5.71 3.32
CA ASN A 4 13.09 5.69 3.18
C ASN A 4 12.77 4.83 1.97
N PHE A 5 12.22 3.62 2.16
CA PHE A 5 11.71 2.85 1.03
C PHE A 5 10.41 3.48 0.54
N PHE A 6 10.25 3.61 -0.78
CA PHE A 6 9.09 4.28 -1.34
C PHE A 6 8.64 3.71 -2.69
N ILE A 7 7.38 3.97 -3.00
CA ILE A 7 6.78 3.86 -4.33
C ILE A 7 6.38 5.27 -4.75
N ALA A 8 6.99 5.75 -5.83
CA ALA A 8 6.62 7.03 -6.42
C ALA A 8 5.60 6.82 -7.53
N PHE A 9 4.65 7.75 -7.58
CA PHE A 9 3.55 7.69 -8.52
C PHE A 9 3.16 9.08 -9.02
N THR A 10 2.48 9.11 -10.15
CA THR A 10 1.96 10.34 -10.76
C THR A 10 0.48 10.22 -11.06
N ASP A 11 -0.20 11.35 -11.06
CA ASP A 11 -1.59 11.47 -11.48
C ASP A 11 -1.65 12.09 -12.88
N SER A 12 -2.27 11.38 -13.83
CA SER A 12 -2.52 11.89 -15.17
C SER A 12 -3.98 12.35 -15.35
N SER A 13 -4.80 12.24 -14.31
CA SER A 13 -6.22 12.55 -14.33
C SER A 13 -6.51 14.01 -13.93
N LEU A 14 -7.65 14.53 -14.39
CA LEU A 14 -8.13 15.88 -14.06
C LEU A 14 -8.86 15.95 -12.70
N ALA A 15 -9.26 14.80 -12.15
CA ALA A 15 -9.96 14.67 -10.88
C ALA A 15 -9.17 13.70 -10.00
N SER A 16 -8.38 14.25 -9.07
CA SER A 16 -7.44 13.42 -8.33
C SER A 16 -8.15 12.53 -7.31
N PRO A 17 -7.95 11.20 -7.36
CA PRO A 17 -8.52 10.24 -6.40
C PRO A 17 -7.74 10.20 -5.08
N PHE A 18 -6.82 11.15 -4.85
CA PHE A 18 -5.89 11.13 -3.73
C PHE A 18 -6.56 11.14 -2.36
N GLU A 19 -7.67 11.88 -2.17
CA GLU A 19 -8.35 11.93 -0.88
C GLU A 19 -8.91 10.56 -0.47
N ALA A 20 -9.48 9.82 -1.43
CA ALA A 20 -9.95 8.45 -1.22
C ALA A 20 -8.78 7.51 -0.90
N PHE A 21 -7.68 7.64 -1.65
CA PHE A 21 -6.47 6.86 -1.41
C PHE A 21 -5.87 7.13 -0.02
N ALA A 22 -5.80 8.38 0.41
CA ALA A 22 -5.29 8.76 1.71
C ALA A 22 -6.13 8.16 2.85
N ARG A 23 -7.46 8.22 2.76
CA ARG A 23 -8.35 7.59 3.75
C ARG A 23 -8.17 6.07 3.81
N PHE A 24 -8.04 5.43 2.65
CA PHE A 24 -7.77 3.99 2.58
C PHE A 24 -6.42 3.62 3.18
N PHE A 25 -5.37 4.39 2.87
CA PHE A 25 -4.04 4.21 3.43
C PHE A 25 -4.02 4.38 4.94
N ASP A 26 -4.67 5.43 5.48
CA ASP A 26 -4.78 5.66 6.92
C ASP A 26 -5.49 4.49 7.63
N ARG A 27 -6.49 3.89 6.98
CA ARG A 27 -7.15 2.70 7.50
C ARG A 27 -6.21 1.50 7.51
N LEU A 28 -5.47 1.23 6.42
CA LEU A 28 -4.47 0.16 6.38
C LEU A 28 -3.42 0.30 7.50
N VAL A 29 -2.91 1.52 7.73
CA VAL A 29 -1.96 1.81 8.81
C VAL A 29 -2.54 1.41 10.16
N LYS A 30 -3.77 1.84 10.47
CA LYS A 30 -4.44 1.55 11.74
C LYS A 30 -4.67 0.06 11.95
N GLU A 31 -5.18 -0.64 10.93
CA GLU A 31 -5.45 -2.07 11.03
C GLU A 31 -4.17 -2.89 11.19
N LYS A 32 -3.09 -2.51 10.49
CA LYS A 32 -1.80 -3.17 10.64
C LYS A 32 -1.21 -2.98 12.04
N GLN A 33 -1.29 -1.77 12.59
CA GLN A 33 -0.87 -1.51 13.99
C GLN A 33 -1.71 -2.29 15.01
N TYR A 34 -3.03 -2.42 14.77
CA TYR A 34 -3.89 -3.24 15.61
C TYR A 34 -3.46 -4.71 15.57
N LEU A 35 -3.22 -5.26 14.38
CA LEU A 35 -2.81 -6.65 14.18
C LEU A 35 -1.49 -7.00 14.88
N GLU A 36 -0.54 -6.07 14.98
CA GLU A 36 0.72 -6.26 15.73
C GLU A 36 0.49 -6.54 17.23
N THR A 37 -0.66 -6.12 17.77
CA THR A 37 -1.02 -6.29 19.19
C THR A 37 -2.14 -7.32 19.42
N ALA A 38 -2.67 -7.91 18.34
CA ALA A 38 -3.76 -8.87 18.41
C ALA A 38 -3.31 -10.18 19.08
N GLY A 39 -4.11 -10.70 20.02
CA GLY A 39 -3.83 -11.98 20.67
C GLY A 39 -4.01 -13.20 19.75
N ASP A 40 -4.86 -13.07 18.73
CA ASP A 40 -5.08 -14.06 17.68
C ASP A 40 -5.04 -13.33 16.32
N PHE A 41 -3.86 -13.34 15.70
CA PHE A 41 -3.59 -12.64 14.44
C PHE A 41 -4.48 -13.15 13.31
N ASP A 42 -4.58 -14.47 13.14
CA ASP A 42 -5.32 -15.08 12.03
C ASP A 42 -6.81 -14.77 12.12
N PHE A 43 -7.39 -14.81 13.32
CA PHE A 43 -8.78 -14.44 13.53
C PHE A 43 -9.00 -12.95 13.24
N ALA A 44 -8.17 -12.07 13.82
CA ALA A 44 -8.27 -10.63 13.65
C ALA A 44 -8.16 -10.22 12.18
N LEU A 45 -7.18 -10.77 11.46
CA LEU A 45 -6.95 -10.53 10.04
C LEU A 45 -8.18 -10.90 9.20
N LYS A 46 -8.72 -12.11 9.38
CA LYS A 46 -9.91 -12.57 8.65
C LYS A 46 -11.14 -11.74 8.95
N SER A 47 -11.29 -11.27 10.20
CA SER A 47 -12.37 -10.37 10.57
C SER A 47 -12.25 -9.03 9.85
N ILE A 48 -11.06 -8.43 9.86
CA ILE A 48 -10.79 -7.13 9.23
C ILE A 48 -11.03 -7.19 7.71
N ILE A 49 -10.48 -8.19 7.01
CA ILE A 49 -10.58 -8.30 5.55
C ILE A 49 -12.04 -8.39 5.09
N ARG A 50 -12.89 -9.05 5.88
CA ARG A 50 -14.32 -9.26 5.56
C ARG A 50 -15.20 -8.07 5.92
N GLU A 51 -14.65 -6.99 6.48
CA GLU A 51 -15.45 -5.83 6.81
C GLU A 51 -15.93 -5.12 5.53
N PRO A 52 -17.24 -4.86 5.38
CA PRO A 52 -17.75 -4.21 4.18
C PRO A 52 -17.28 -2.75 4.03
N VAL A 53 -16.77 -2.15 5.11
CA VAL A 53 -16.30 -0.76 5.16
C VAL A 53 -15.17 -0.47 4.17
N TRP A 54 -14.44 -1.50 3.70
CA TRP A 54 -13.40 -1.32 2.68
C TRP A 54 -13.96 -0.76 1.36
N ILE A 55 -15.20 -1.09 1.03
CA ILE A 55 -15.88 -0.65 -0.19
C ILE A 55 -16.17 0.86 -0.12
N ASP A 56 -16.38 1.42 1.08
CA ASP A 56 -16.71 2.83 1.28
C ASP A 56 -15.56 3.79 0.90
N PHE A 57 -14.34 3.26 0.74
CA PHE A 57 -13.19 4.04 0.26
C PHE A 57 -13.12 4.14 -1.26
N PHE A 58 -13.94 3.41 -1.99
CA PHE A 58 -13.83 3.28 -3.44
C PHE A 58 -14.94 4.05 -4.15
N ASP A 59 -14.54 4.94 -5.05
CA ASP A 59 -15.47 5.50 -6.03
C ASP A 59 -15.80 4.49 -7.13
N GLU A 60 -16.76 4.83 -7.99
CA GLU A 60 -17.19 3.95 -9.09
C GLU A 60 -16.01 3.53 -10.01
N SER A 61 -15.05 4.44 -10.23
CA SER A 61 -13.88 4.15 -11.05
C SER A 61 -12.95 3.13 -10.39
N THR A 62 -12.77 3.25 -9.08
CA THR A 62 -11.93 2.38 -8.26
C THR A 62 -12.57 1.00 -8.11
N LEU A 63 -13.87 0.95 -7.84
CA LEU A 63 -14.65 -0.29 -7.82
C LEU A 63 -14.59 -1.00 -9.16
N SER A 64 -14.69 -0.27 -10.28
CA SER A 64 -14.52 -0.85 -11.60
C SER A 64 -13.13 -1.49 -11.74
N ARG A 65 -12.06 -0.83 -11.32
CA ARG A 65 -10.70 -1.39 -11.40
C ARG A 65 -10.53 -2.66 -10.56
N VAL A 66 -11.03 -2.65 -9.32
CA VAL A 66 -11.06 -3.82 -8.41
C VAL A 66 -11.79 -5.00 -9.04
N THR A 67 -12.92 -4.74 -9.71
CA THR A 67 -13.82 -5.80 -10.19
C THR A 67 -13.55 -6.27 -11.63
N SER A 68 -12.83 -5.49 -12.44
CA SER A 68 -12.70 -5.76 -13.89
C SER A 68 -11.28 -5.98 -14.39
N SER A 69 -10.24 -5.59 -13.65
CA SER A 69 -8.91 -5.40 -14.26
C SER A 69 -7.70 -5.82 -13.42
N SER A 70 -7.85 -6.11 -12.13
CA SER A 70 -6.75 -6.66 -11.33
C SER A 70 -6.76 -8.18 -11.42
N SER A 71 -5.58 -8.79 -11.60
CA SER A 71 -5.36 -10.23 -11.38
C SER A 71 -5.41 -10.61 -9.88
N TRP A 72 -5.98 -9.74 -9.05
CA TRP A 72 -6.00 -9.77 -7.59
C TRP A 72 -7.40 -9.39 -7.13
N GLU A 73 -7.96 -10.17 -6.21
CA GLU A 73 -9.19 -9.79 -5.52
C GLU A 73 -8.87 -8.78 -4.41
N LEU A 74 -9.88 -7.99 -4.01
CA LEU A 74 -9.69 -7.02 -2.92
C LEU A 74 -9.21 -7.70 -1.64
N GLU A 75 -9.79 -8.86 -1.31
CA GLU A 75 -9.41 -9.62 -0.12
C GLU A 75 -7.94 -10.03 -0.17
N ASP A 76 -7.44 -10.49 -1.31
CA ASP A 76 -6.02 -10.86 -1.50
C ASP A 76 -5.09 -9.65 -1.36
N ILE A 77 -5.50 -8.49 -1.89
CA ILE A 77 -4.76 -7.22 -1.76
C ILE A 77 -4.66 -6.86 -0.28
N LEU A 78 -5.78 -6.86 0.43
CA LEU A 78 -5.84 -6.52 1.86
C LEU A 78 -5.01 -7.50 2.69
N GLU A 79 -5.18 -8.80 2.48
CA GLU A 79 -4.41 -9.83 3.17
C GLU A 79 -2.91 -9.63 2.98
N THR A 80 -2.47 -9.45 1.73
CA THR A 80 -1.04 -9.31 1.42
C THR A 80 -0.44 -8.03 2.00
N VAL A 81 -1.19 -6.91 2.00
CA VAL A 81 -0.74 -5.66 2.63
C VAL A 81 -0.65 -5.81 4.15
N LEU A 82 -1.68 -6.36 4.77
CA LEU A 82 -1.78 -6.47 6.23
C LEU A 82 -0.78 -7.50 6.79
N CYS A 83 -0.46 -8.54 6.03
CA CYS A 83 0.56 -9.54 6.38
C CYS A 83 1.98 -9.17 5.95
N GLY A 84 2.16 -8.14 5.11
CA GLY A 84 3.49 -7.77 4.60
C GLY A 84 4.50 -7.40 5.69
N GLU A 85 5.77 -7.76 5.52
CA GLU A 85 6.85 -7.52 6.48
C GLU A 85 7.42 -6.10 6.37
N TYR A 86 6.57 -5.10 6.58
CA TYR A 86 6.94 -3.69 6.53
C TYR A 86 5.97 -2.84 7.36
N HIS A 87 6.40 -1.67 7.83
CA HIS A 87 5.49 -0.63 8.30
C HIS A 87 5.08 0.28 7.15
N LEU A 88 3.81 0.68 7.13
CA LEU A 88 3.34 1.77 6.29
C LEU A 88 3.62 3.09 7.02
N VAL A 89 4.42 3.97 6.42
CA VAL A 89 4.96 5.15 7.10
C VAL A 89 4.21 6.42 6.73
N SER A 90 4.09 6.71 5.43
CA SER A 90 3.37 7.91 4.99
C SER A 90 2.90 7.82 3.56
N LEU A 91 1.88 8.61 3.25
CA LEU A 91 1.41 8.86 1.89
C LEU A 91 1.42 10.38 1.65
N LYS A 92 2.03 10.81 0.55
CA LYS A 92 2.17 12.23 0.19
C LYS A 92 1.80 12.43 -1.27
N PHE A 93 1.21 13.59 -1.58
CA PHE A 93 0.88 14.00 -2.94
C PHE A 93 0.85 15.52 -3.04
N ASP A 94 1.45 16.07 -4.09
CA ASP A 94 1.54 17.53 -4.31
C ASP A 94 0.56 18.06 -5.37
N GLY A 95 -0.32 17.20 -5.89
CA GLY A 95 -1.23 17.51 -7.00
C GLY A 95 -0.79 16.93 -8.35
N VAL A 96 0.48 16.53 -8.47
CA VAL A 96 1.05 15.97 -9.71
C VAL A 96 1.75 14.63 -9.43
N ALA A 97 2.57 14.60 -8.38
CA ALA A 97 3.36 13.45 -7.99
C ALA A 97 3.16 13.12 -6.52
N GLY A 98 3.32 11.85 -6.19
CA GLY A 98 3.17 11.36 -4.83
C GLY A 98 4.13 10.23 -4.50
N GLN A 99 4.20 9.94 -3.21
CA GLN A 99 5.04 8.89 -2.65
C GLN A 99 4.27 8.14 -1.56
N LEU A 100 4.27 6.82 -1.67
CA LEU A 100 3.95 5.90 -0.58
C LEU A 100 5.27 5.46 0.04
N VAL A 101 5.49 5.78 1.31
CA VAL A 101 6.71 5.44 2.06
C VAL A 101 6.41 4.26 2.99
N TYR A 102 7.31 3.30 3.02
CA TYR A 102 7.25 2.12 3.89
C TYR A 102 8.62 1.78 4.47
N GLU A 103 8.64 0.99 5.54
CA GLU A 103 9.85 0.54 6.24
C GLU A 103 9.84 -0.98 6.37
N PRO A 104 10.62 -1.72 5.58
CA PRO A 104 10.65 -3.17 5.65
C PRO A 104 11.38 -3.71 6.89
N TRP A 105 10.93 -4.87 7.39
CA TRP A 105 11.52 -5.54 8.56
C TRP A 105 12.67 -6.49 8.22
N SER A 106 12.58 -7.19 7.08
CA SER A 106 13.48 -8.27 6.72
C SER A 106 13.67 -8.39 5.23
N PHE A 107 14.89 -8.76 4.82
CA PHE A 107 15.19 -9.12 3.44
C PHE A 107 15.03 -10.64 3.24
N PRO A 108 14.43 -11.12 2.13
CA PRO A 108 13.83 -10.35 1.04
C PRO A 108 12.49 -9.73 1.41
N PHE A 109 12.23 -8.50 0.94
CA PHE A 109 11.06 -7.67 1.29
C PHE A 109 9.75 -8.18 0.68
N GLY A 110 9.27 -9.32 1.19
CA GLY A 110 8.04 -9.97 0.74
C GLY A 110 6.82 -9.05 0.84
N GLY A 111 5.94 -9.11 -0.16
CA GLY A 111 4.67 -8.40 -0.13
C GLY A 111 4.73 -6.90 -0.44
N THR A 112 5.84 -6.37 -0.99
CA THR A 112 5.93 -4.94 -1.39
C THR A 112 5.33 -4.66 -2.77
N ASP A 113 5.27 -5.66 -3.65
CA ASP A 113 4.64 -5.51 -4.98
C ASP A 113 3.15 -5.19 -4.90
N VAL A 114 2.45 -5.68 -3.87
CA VAL A 114 1.03 -5.36 -3.66
C VAL A 114 0.82 -3.87 -3.38
N LEU A 115 1.80 -3.15 -2.83
CA LEU A 115 1.70 -1.71 -2.62
C LEU A 115 1.62 -0.95 -3.95
N LYS A 116 2.26 -1.48 -5.01
CA LYS A 116 2.12 -0.96 -6.39
C LYS A 116 0.73 -1.22 -6.93
N VAL A 117 0.15 -2.39 -6.60
CA VAL A 117 -1.24 -2.72 -6.95
C VAL A 117 -2.21 -1.75 -6.27
N VAL A 118 -2.02 -1.46 -4.98
CA VAL A 118 -2.82 -0.47 -4.25
C VAL A 118 -2.73 0.92 -4.90
N VAL A 119 -1.53 1.40 -5.23
CA VAL A 119 -1.36 2.69 -5.92
C VAL A 119 -2.13 2.73 -7.25
N ARG A 120 -2.03 1.67 -8.06
CA ARG A 120 -2.74 1.55 -9.34
C ARG A 120 -4.25 1.39 -9.18
N LEU A 121 -4.71 0.82 -8.07
CA LEU A 121 -6.13 0.66 -7.75
C LEU A 121 -6.84 2.02 -7.73
N PHE A 122 -6.18 3.01 -7.14
CA PHE A 122 -6.64 4.39 -7.11
C PHE A 122 -6.32 5.15 -8.40
N GLY A 123 -5.94 4.49 -9.49
CA GLY A 123 -5.75 5.12 -10.80
C GLY A 123 -4.45 5.90 -10.97
N PHE A 124 -3.53 5.85 -10.00
CA PHE A 124 -2.21 6.45 -10.15
C PHE A 124 -1.27 5.55 -10.97
N GLU A 125 -0.34 6.18 -11.69
CA GLU A 125 0.71 5.48 -12.41
C GLU A 125 1.94 5.33 -11.51
N VAL A 126 2.40 4.10 -11.28
CA VAL A 126 3.66 3.84 -10.58
C VAL A 126 4.81 4.11 -11.54
N VAL A 127 5.61 5.14 -11.24
CA VAL A 127 6.74 5.57 -12.08
C VAL A 127 8.09 5.08 -11.58
N ARG A 128 8.18 4.75 -10.28
CA ARG A 128 9.43 4.35 -9.64
C ARG A 128 9.16 3.59 -8.34
N ASP A 129 9.99 2.62 -8.02
CA ASP A 129 10.14 2.13 -6.65
C ASP A 129 11.60 2.26 -6.20
N SER A 130 11.81 2.42 -4.90
CA SER A 130 13.15 2.48 -4.33
C SER A 130 13.79 1.11 -4.15
N PHE A 131 13.12 0.01 -4.51
CA PHE A 131 13.71 -1.32 -4.45
C PHE A 131 14.70 -1.52 -5.59
N TRP A 132 14.30 -1.16 -6.82
CA TRP A 132 15.18 -1.22 -7.99
C TRP A 132 16.30 -0.18 -7.96
N ASP A 133 16.10 0.95 -7.26
CA ASP A 133 17.09 2.03 -7.17
C ASP A 133 17.85 2.10 -5.83
N GLY A 134 17.34 1.48 -4.76
CA GLY A 134 17.86 1.58 -3.39
C GLY A 134 18.48 0.30 -2.85
N TYR A 135 18.48 -0.80 -3.62
CA TYR A 135 19.15 -2.05 -3.24
C TYR A 135 20.66 -1.85 -2.97
N ASP A 136 21.34 -1.10 -3.83
CA ASP A 136 22.77 -0.79 -3.67
C ASP A 136 23.02 0.05 -2.41
N GLU A 137 22.12 0.99 -2.08
CA GLU A 137 22.24 1.82 -0.89
C GLU A 137 21.96 1.02 0.41
N TRP A 138 21.00 0.09 0.39
CA TRP A 138 20.69 -0.80 1.51
C TRP A 138 21.84 -1.80 1.80
N LEU A 139 22.43 -2.40 0.76
CA LEU A 139 23.61 -3.27 0.89
C LEU A 139 24.78 -2.53 1.54
N SER A 140 25.02 -1.29 1.11
CA SER A 140 26.15 -0.48 1.61
C SER A 140 26.05 -0.12 3.11
N LYS A 141 24.84 -0.10 3.67
CA LYS A 141 24.57 0.25 5.08
C LYS A 141 24.42 -0.97 5.99
N SER A 142 24.19 -2.15 5.42
CA SER A 142 24.02 -3.42 6.14
C SER A 142 25.33 -4.21 6.32
N THR A 143 26.46 -3.65 5.88
CA THR A 143 27.82 -4.22 6.00
C THR A 143 28.65 -3.38 6.97
#